data_AF-A0AAD7JP73-F1
#
_entry.id   AF-A0AAD7JP73-F1
#
_cell.length_a   1.000
_cell.length_b   1.000
_cell.length_c   1.000
_cell.angle_alpha   90.00
_cell.angle_beta   90.00
_cell.angle_gamma   90.00
#
_symmetry.space_group_name_H-M   'P 1'
#
loop_
_entity.id
_entity.type
_entity.pdbx_description
1 polymer ?
#
loop_
_entity_poly.entity_id
_entity_poly.type
_entity_poly.pdbx_seq_one_letter_code
_entity_poly.pdbx_strand_id
1 'polypeptide(L)'
;ISVDHRLLNNEQSSTLFADIHAQAGQSAVPTNLDTDLPFTCFVSRGKHIIELDGRRTGPIDRGECTDLLKVCRDPSTPIYGSLRIYQDAA
;
A
#
# COMPACT_ATOMS: atom_id res chain seq x y z
N ILE A 1 16.45 -3.13 4.98
CA ILE A 1 16.30 -2.60 3.61
C ILE A 1 16.54 -1.12 3.72
N SER A 2 17.74 -0.67 3.32
CA SER A 2 18.03 0.76 3.22
C SER A 2 17.51 1.18 1.85
N VAL A 3 16.43 1.95 1.81
CA VAL A 3 15.96 2.55 0.56
C VAL A 3 16.89 3.73 0.29
N ASP A 4 17.65 3.67 -0.80
CA ASP A 4 18.47 4.79 -1.25
C ASP A 4 17.53 5.92 -1.71
N HIS A 5 17.45 6.98 -0.91
CA HIS A 5 16.64 8.17 -1.15
C HIS A 5 16.97 8.87 -2.49
N ARG A 6 18.06 8.50 -3.18
CA ARG A 6 18.48 9.10 -4.46
C ARG A 6 17.75 8.56 -5.69
N LEU A 7 17.11 7.40 -5.62
CA LEU A 7 16.44 6.80 -6.80
C LEU A 7 14.97 7.22 -6.95
N LEU A 8 14.32 7.72 -5.89
CA LEU A 8 12.90 8.12 -5.92
C LEU A 8 12.65 9.45 -6.67
N ASN A 9 13.66 10.32 -6.77
CA ASN A 9 13.46 11.68 -7.27
C ASN A 9 13.56 11.83 -8.80
N ASN A 10 14.11 10.83 -9.51
CA ASN A 10 14.32 10.93 -10.96
C ASN A 10 13.15 10.38 -11.81
N GLU A 11 12.31 9.52 -11.26
CA GLU A 11 11.18 8.88 -11.98
C GLU A 11 9.82 9.57 -11.70
N GLN A 12 9.72 10.38 -10.63
CA GLN A 12 8.48 11.02 -10.19
C GLN A 12 7.96 12.15 -11.08
N SER A 13 8.76 12.65 -12.03
CA SER A 13 8.33 13.76 -12.92
C SER A 13 7.58 13.31 -14.17
N SER A 14 7.42 12.00 -14.41
CA SER A 14 6.61 11.51 -15.52
C SER A 14 5.12 11.54 -15.15
N THR A 15 4.30 12.24 -15.94
CA THR A 15 2.83 12.17 -15.79
C THR A 15 2.29 10.78 -16.14
N LEU A 16 3.10 9.94 -16.81
CA LEU A 16 2.75 8.63 -17.30
C LEU A 16 2.03 7.76 -16.25
N PHE A 17 2.58 7.66 -15.04
CA PHE A 17 1.96 6.86 -13.99
C PHE A 17 0.66 7.50 -13.48
N ALA A 18 0.62 8.83 -13.34
CA ALA A 18 -0.59 9.53 -12.92
C ALA A 18 -1.72 9.36 -13.95
N ASP A 19 -1.41 9.48 -15.24
CA ASP A 19 -2.35 9.39 -16.35
C ASP A 19 -2.95 7.98 -16.46
N ILE A 20 -2.11 6.94 -16.35
CA ILE A 20 -2.55 5.53 -16.34
C ILE A 20 -3.43 5.24 -15.12
N HIS A 21 -3.07 5.77 -13.94
CA HIS A 21 -3.83 5.52 -12.70
C HIS A 21 -5.18 6.25 -12.68
N ALA A 22 -5.26 7.47 -13.20
CA ALA A 22 -6.50 8.26 -13.20
C ALA A 22 -7.57 7.68 -14.14
N GLN A 23 -7.16 6.94 -15.18
CA GLN A 23 -8.06 6.32 -16.15
C GLN A 23 -8.42 4.87 -15.78
N ALA A 24 -7.87 4.33 -14.69
CA ALA A 24 -8.13 2.98 -14.25
C ALA A 24 -9.34 2.92 -13.29
N GLY A 25 -10.42 2.28 -13.73
CA GLY A 25 -11.61 2.06 -12.90
C GLY A 25 -12.88 1.87 -13.72
N GLN A 26 -13.91 1.26 -13.13
CA GLN A 26 -15.22 1.07 -13.77
C GLN A 26 -16.19 2.24 -13.51
N SER A 27 -15.82 3.17 -12.64
CA SER A 27 -16.66 4.31 -12.23
C SER A 27 -16.12 5.61 -12.81
N ALA A 28 -17.01 6.59 -13.01
CA ALA A 28 -16.60 7.93 -13.41
C ALA A 28 -15.69 8.56 -12.33
N VAL A 29 -14.68 9.30 -12.77
CA VAL A 29 -13.78 10.03 -11.87
C VAL A 29 -14.59 11.14 -11.17
N PRO A 30 -14.58 11.19 -9.82
CA PRO A 30 -15.26 12.25 -9.09
C PRO A 30 -14.64 13.63 -9.37
N THR A 31 -15.45 14.69 -9.33
CA THR A 31 -14.98 16.08 -9.47
C THR A 31 -14.24 16.58 -8.23
N ASN A 32 -14.54 16.01 -7.06
CA ASN A 32 -13.80 16.24 -5.82
C ASN A 32 -12.87 15.05 -5.54
N LEU A 33 -11.57 15.32 -5.50
CA LEU A 33 -10.53 14.31 -5.26
C LEU A 33 -10.12 14.23 -3.78
N ASP A 34 -10.68 15.09 -2.92
CA ASP A 34 -10.50 14.97 -1.47
C ASP A 34 -11.25 13.73 -0.98
N THR A 35 -10.51 12.78 -0.43
CA THR A 35 -11.05 11.48 -0.02
C THR A 35 -10.50 11.05 1.33
N ASP A 36 -11.41 10.58 2.18
CA ASP A 36 -11.08 9.98 3.47
C ASP A 36 -10.74 8.48 3.36
N LEU A 37 -10.48 7.97 2.15
CA LEU A 37 -10.20 6.56 1.85
C LEU A 37 -8.73 6.36 1.43
N PRO A 38 -7.76 6.41 2.37
CA PRO A 38 -6.39 6.10 2.05
C PRO A 38 -6.21 4.62 1.67
N PHE A 39 -5.29 4.36 0.74
CA PHE A 39 -4.80 3.02 0.44
C PHE A 39 -3.59 2.71 1.33
N THR A 40 -3.55 1.49 1.87
CA THR A 40 -2.37 0.94 2.55
C THR A 40 -2.07 -0.45 2.01
N CYS A 41 -0.81 -0.86 2.06
CA CYS A 41 -0.35 -2.15 1.53
C CYS A 41 0.19 -3.04 2.66
N PHE A 42 -0.11 -4.34 2.60
CA PHE A 42 0.48 -5.34 3.49
C PHE A 42 1.27 -6.36 2.68
N VAL A 43 2.50 -6.62 3.14
CA VAL A 43 3.40 -7.60 2.55
C VAL A 43 3.91 -8.57 3.60
N SER A 44 4.14 -9.82 3.20
CA SER A 44 4.91 -10.76 4.02
C SER A 44 6.40 -10.55 3.76
N ARG A 45 7.18 -10.39 4.82
CA ARG A 45 8.65 -10.34 4.75
C ARG A 45 9.22 -11.31 5.76
N GLY A 46 9.70 -12.46 5.27
CA GLY A 46 10.12 -13.57 6.13
C GLY A 46 8.91 -14.14 6.88
N LYS A 47 8.94 -14.08 8.21
CA LYS A 47 7.81 -14.50 9.07
C LYS A 47 6.98 -13.33 9.59
N HIS A 48 7.10 -12.13 9.03
CA HIS A 48 6.46 -10.93 9.57
C HIS A 48 5.56 -10.24 8.54
N ILE A 49 4.50 -9.61 9.02
CA ILE A 49 3.62 -8.76 8.21
C ILE A 49 4.07 -7.32 8.34
N ILE A 50 4.33 -6.70 7.20
CA ILE A 50 4.76 -5.30 7.13
C ILE A 50 3.65 -4.48 6.48
N GLU A 51 3.18 -3.46 7.19
CA GLU A 51 2.31 -2.42 6.66
C GLU A 51 3.15 -1.31 6.04
N LEU A 52 2.78 -0.92 4.82
CA LEU A 52 3.34 0.19 4.07
C LEU A 52 2.25 1.24 3.82
N ASP A 53 2.25 2.27 4.65
CA ASP A 53 1.39 3.45 4.54
C ASP A 53 2.24 4.67 4.12
N GLY A 54 1.97 5.24 2.95
CA GLY A 54 2.70 6.39 2.43
C GLY A 54 2.54 7.67 3.25
N ARG A 55 1.60 7.72 4.20
CA ARG A 55 1.36 8.86 5.10
C ARG A 55 2.19 8.81 6.38
N ARG A 56 2.91 7.71 6.64
CA ARG A 56 3.66 7.46 7.88
C ARG A 56 5.17 7.59 7.67
N THR A 57 5.89 7.79 8.76
CA THR A 57 7.37 7.81 8.77
C THR A 57 7.93 6.38 8.74
N GLY A 58 7.63 5.66 7.64
CA GLY A 58 8.19 4.34 7.35
C GLY A 58 7.27 3.15 7.65
N PRO A 59 7.77 1.92 7.38
CA PRO A 59 7.01 0.68 7.53
C PRO A 59 6.66 0.35 8.99
N ILE A 60 5.50 -0.29 9.19
CA ILE A 60 5.09 -0.81 10.51
C ILE A 60 5.13 -2.34 10.49
N ASP A 61 5.85 -2.93 11.44
CA ASP A 61 5.79 -4.38 11.69
C ASP A 61 4.53 -4.71 12.50
N ARG A 62 3.67 -5.55 11.94
CA ARG A 62 2.40 -5.99 12.53
C ARG A 62 2.51 -7.34 13.24
N GLY A 63 3.71 -7.91 13.31
CA GLY A 63 3.98 -9.18 13.99
C GLY A 63 4.03 -10.37 13.03
N GLU A 64 3.89 -11.57 13.60
CA GLU A 64 4.12 -12.81 12.88
C GLU A 64 3.08 -13.07 11.76
N CYS A 65 3.56 -13.39 10.56
CA CYS A 65 2.78 -13.79 9.40
C CYS A 65 2.60 -15.30 9.39
N THR A 66 1.57 -15.79 10.07
CA THR A 66 1.16 -17.21 9.97
C THR A 66 0.35 -17.47 8.69
N ASP A 67 -0.46 -16.49 8.28
CA ASP A 67 -1.27 -16.50 7.06
C ASP A 67 -1.63 -15.05 6.70
N LEU A 68 -1.07 -14.54 5.61
CA LEU A 68 -1.22 -13.14 5.21
C LEU A 68 -2.69 -12.75 4.97
N LEU A 69 -3.48 -13.65 4.36
CA LEU A 69 -4.88 -13.38 4.06
C LEU A 69 -5.74 -13.41 5.32
N LYS A 70 -5.44 -14.29 6.28
CA LYS A 70 -6.18 -14.34 7.54
C LYS A 70 -5.86 -13.16 8.43
N VAL A 71 -4.58 -12.85 8.63
CA VAL A 71 -4.20 -11.77 9.56
C VAL A 71 -4.67 -10.42 9.03
N CYS A 72 -4.58 -10.17 7.73
CA CYS A 72 -5.10 -8.93 7.17
C CYS A 72 -6.65 -8.88 7.12
N ARG A 73 -7.36 -9.99 7.33
CA ARG A 73 -8.84 -9.98 7.42
C ARG A 73 -9.36 -9.98 8.85
N ASP A 74 -8.49 -10.12 9.84
CA ASP A 74 -8.88 -10.16 11.24
C ASP A 74 -9.34 -8.76 11.71
N PRO A 75 -10.63 -8.58 12.07
CA PRO A 75 -11.17 -7.29 12.48
C PRO A 75 -10.61 -6.79 13.83
N SER A 76 -9.94 -7.65 14.59
CA SER A 76 -9.21 -7.26 15.81
C SER A 76 -7.86 -6.59 15.51
N THR A 77 -7.35 -6.75 14.29
CA THR A 77 -6.19 -6.01 13.81
C THR A 77 -6.66 -4.63 13.35
N PRO A 78 -6.20 -3.51 13.94
CA PRO A 78 -6.65 -2.20 13.50
C PRO A 78 -6.04 -1.88 12.13
N ILE A 79 -6.81 -2.12 11.08
CA ILE A 79 -6.52 -1.76 9.69
C ILE A 79 -7.33 -0.51 9.35
N TYR A 80 -6.66 0.62 9.21
CA TYR A 80 -7.30 1.84 8.71
C TYR A 80 -7.19 1.83 7.18
N GLY A 81 -8.32 1.68 6.48
CA GLY A 81 -8.40 1.86 5.03
C GLY A 81 -8.67 0.60 4.23
N SER A 82 -8.71 0.75 2.89
CA SER A 82 -8.97 -0.36 1.98
C SER A 82 -7.73 -1.25 1.86
N LEU A 83 -7.92 -2.55 2.12
CA LEU A 83 -6.86 -3.53 2.18
C LEU A 83 -6.51 -4.06 0.78
N ARG A 84 -5.28 -3.82 0.32
CA ARG A 84 -4.69 -4.55 -0.81
C ARG A 84 -3.57 -5.46 -0.31
N ILE A 85 -3.73 -6.76 -0.55
CA ILE A 85 -2.77 -7.80 -0.12
C ILE A 85 -1.93 -8.19 -1.33
N TYR A 86 -0.61 -8.06 -1.21
CA TYR A 86 0.33 -8.53 -2.22
C TYR A 86 1.10 -9.71 -1.61
N GLN A 87 0.91 -10.89 -2.18
CA GLN A 87 1.70 -12.07 -1.83
C GLN A 87 2.80 -12.22 -2.87
N ASP A 88 4.05 -12.26 -2.42
CA ASP A 88 5.19 -12.52 -3.29
C ASP A 88 5.02 -13.93 -3.88
N ALA A 89 5.05 -14.03 -5.20
CA ALA A 89 5.14 -15.32 -5.88
C ALA A 89 6.60 -15.78 -5.78
N ALA A 90 6.82 -16.93 -5.16
CA ALA A 90 8.13 -17.59 -5.11
C ALA A 90 8.62 -17.98 -6.51
#